data_AF-A0A7R8L608-F1
#
_entry.id   AF-A0A7R8L608-F1
#
_cell.length_a   1.000
_cell.length_b   1.000
_cell.length_c   1.000
_cell.angle_alpha   90.00
_cell.angle_beta   90.00
_cell.angle_gamma   90.00
#
_symmetry.space_group_name_H-M   'P 1'
#
loop_
_entity.id
_entity.type
_entity.pdbx_description
1 polymer ?
#
loop_
_entity_poly.entity_id
_entity_poly.type
_entity_poly.pdbx_seq_one_letter_code
_entity_poly.pdbx_strand_id
1 'polypeptide(L)'
;MSKTPRRRSVRPSPAMQGRVAAMVEMLERVGTVERILETPPEAPGIALERVRVKTLDREGKAYRRIVREYNRIRPEFLAALAKNPTTRALALLSVGKEGVEMMERGQVPKRKWGEAVDRDGVLRDRTTLFQVRAILPRSVRRVAAALEKPADRWNCHHVVQKSALPLDGGNPNDPSNLVVISTFTSGNNRENAHHFLHAAILHPQLHLPPGSVTDAYIPRPLFPFYPPTRKAFASVEEVRQELKRLDPKAELPPSWQRRLVAFSRAAGKLPYEVPEECRSAVRTYQNIYYQPENRRPEQEQRARTEAAAEGAVLARWFLPAGARVEGKALPFDHAPRFRLPILPARGNVLGKPGSTPASTGRSYQNPDGRSLQR
;
A
#
# COMPACT_ATOMS: atom_id res chain seq x y z
N MET A 1 11.98 34.35 -14.83
CA MET A 1 11.20 33.16 -14.41
C MET A 1 11.58 31.97 -15.29
N SER A 2 12.39 31.04 -14.76
CA SER A 2 12.82 29.83 -15.48
C SER A 2 11.66 28.84 -15.59
N LYS A 3 11.08 28.68 -16.79
CA LYS A 3 10.11 27.61 -17.08
C LYS A 3 10.89 26.29 -17.12
N THR A 4 10.81 25.51 -16.05
CA THR A 4 11.36 24.14 -16.04
C THR A 4 10.75 23.38 -17.23
N PRO A 5 11.56 22.77 -18.12
CA PRO A 5 11.03 22.11 -19.31
C PRO A 5 10.04 21.02 -18.90
N ARG A 6 8.81 21.09 -19.43
CA ARG A 6 7.78 20.06 -19.22
C ARG A 6 8.35 18.74 -19.76
N ARG A 7 8.66 17.78 -18.87
CA ARG A 7 9.05 16.42 -19.28
C ARG A 7 7.98 15.84 -20.22
N ARG A 8 8.40 15.28 -21.35
CA ARG A 8 7.52 14.57 -22.30
C ARG A 8 6.85 13.38 -21.60
N SER A 9 5.66 13.00 -22.08
CA SER A 9 4.97 11.79 -21.62
C SER A 9 5.83 10.55 -21.88
N VAL A 10 5.79 9.61 -20.94
CA VAL A 10 6.46 8.31 -21.06
C VAL A 10 5.51 7.39 -21.82
N ARG A 11 5.98 6.80 -22.93
CA ARG A 11 5.24 5.74 -23.62
C ARG A 11 5.59 4.40 -22.97
N PRO A 12 4.64 3.73 -22.26
CA PRO A 12 4.92 2.43 -21.67
C PRO A 12 5.07 1.36 -22.75
N SER A 13 5.98 0.41 -22.55
CA SER A 13 6.14 -0.73 -23.45
C SER A 13 4.89 -1.61 -23.49
N PRO A 14 4.69 -2.39 -24.57
CA PRO A 14 3.62 -3.40 -24.62
C PRO A 14 3.69 -4.40 -23.47
N ALA A 15 4.90 -4.83 -23.08
CA ALA A 15 5.11 -5.75 -21.97
C ALA A 15 4.63 -5.17 -20.62
N MET A 16 4.95 -3.91 -20.33
CA MET A 16 4.47 -3.23 -19.12
C MET A 16 2.95 -3.06 -19.13
N GLN A 17 2.36 -2.70 -20.28
CA GLN A 17 0.90 -2.59 -20.42
C GLN A 17 0.21 -3.94 -20.17
N GLY A 18 0.75 -5.04 -20.71
CA GLY A 18 0.23 -6.39 -20.47
C GLY A 18 0.30 -6.79 -19.00
N ARG A 19 1.41 -6.49 -18.31
CA ARG A 19 1.53 -6.76 -16.86
C ARG A 19 0.57 -5.93 -16.01
N VAL A 20 0.33 -4.67 -16.37
CA VAL A 20 -0.69 -3.84 -15.69
C VAL A 20 -2.09 -4.40 -15.92
N ALA A 21 -2.42 -4.85 -17.14
CA ALA A 21 -3.71 -5.49 -17.41
C ALA A 21 -3.89 -6.77 -16.56
N ALA A 22 -2.88 -7.64 -16.51
CA ALA A 22 -2.90 -8.85 -15.69
C ALA A 22 -3.04 -8.53 -14.18
N MET A 23 -2.39 -7.46 -13.71
CA MET A 23 -2.57 -6.96 -12.34
C MET A 23 -4.03 -6.54 -12.10
N VAL A 24 -4.66 -5.80 -13.02
CA VAL A 24 -6.05 -5.36 -12.90
C VAL A 24 -6.99 -6.56 -12.82
N GLU A 25 -6.83 -7.55 -13.69
CA GLU A 25 -7.65 -8.78 -13.68
C GLU A 25 -7.47 -9.58 -12.38
N MET A 26 -6.25 -9.65 -11.86
CA MET A 26 -5.97 -10.29 -10.57
C MET A 26 -6.64 -9.54 -9.42
N LEU A 27 -6.53 -8.21 -9.37
CA LEU A 27 -7.23 -7.37 -8.38
C LEU A 27 -8.75 -7.43 -8.51
N GLU A 28 -9.29 -7.67 -9.71
CA GLU A 28 -10.72 -7.86 -9.93
C GLU A 28 -11.22 -9.20 -9.41
N ARG A 29 -10.43 -10.26 -9.56
CA ARG A 29 -10.74 -11.58 -8.99
C ARG A 29 -10.69 -11.59 -7.46
N VAL A 30 -9.70 -10.92 -6.86
CA VAL A 30 -9.53 -10.94 -5.40
C VAL A 30 -10.25 -9.81 -4.67
N GLY A 31 -10.62 -8.72 -5.32
CA GLY A 31 -11.27 -7.58 -4.68
C GLY A 31 -12.78 -7.56 -4.87
N THR A 32 -13.50 -8.60 -4.43
CA THR A 32 -14.96 -8.63 -4.56
C THR A 32 -15.65 -7.62 -3.64
N VAL A 33 -16.92 -7.31 -3.91
CA VAL A 33 -17.70 -6.39 -3.07
C VAL A 33 -17.81 -6.92 -1.64
N GLU A 34 -18.09 -8.21 -1.51
CA GLU A 34 -18.25 -8.93 -0.24
C GLU A 34 -16.95 -8.82 0.58
N ARG A 35 -15.81 -9.12 -0.04
CA ARG A 35 -14.51 -9.04 0.63
C ARG A 35 -14.14 -7.62 1.05
N ILE A 36 -14.52 -6.60 0.29
CA ILE A 36 -14.30 -5.20 0.69
C ILE A 36 -15.20 -4.84 1.88
N LEU A 37 -16.45 -5.30 1.91
CA LEU A 37 -17.37 -5.04 3.03
C LEU A 37 -16.97 -5.77 4.31
N GLU A 38 -16.24 -6.88 4.21
CA GLU A 38 -15.64 -7.58 5.36
C GLU A 38 -14.48 -6.81 5.99
N THR A 39 -13.93 -5.80 5.32
CA THR A 39 -12.80 -5.02 5.88
C THR A 39 -13.27 -3.99 6.91
N PRO A 40 -12.48 -3.76 7.98
CA PRO A 40 -12.82 -2.80 9.01
C PRO A 40 -12.49 -1.35 8.57
N PRO A 41 -13.16 -0.32 9.13
CA PRO A 41 -12.90 1.10 8.81
C PRO A 41 -11.46 1.57 9.06
N GLU A 42 -10.71 0.87 9.92
CA GLU A 42 -9.30 1.15 10.23
C GLU A 42 -8.37 0.80 9.06
N ALA A 43 -8.75 -0.17 8.23
CA ALA A 43 -7.98 -0.66 7.09
C ALA A 43 -8.92 -1.09 5.94
N PRO A 44 -9.79 -0.20 5.44
CA PRO A 44 -10.81 -0.54 4.48
C PRO A 44 -10.15 -0.97 3.18
N GLY A 45 -10.70 -1.98 2.50
CA GLY A 45 -10.17 -2.49 1.24
C GLY A 45 -8.76 -3.11 1.33
N ILE A 46 -8.29 -3.47 2.52
CA ILE A 46 -7.05 -4.23 2.74
C ILE A 46 -7.38 -5.69 3.04
N ALA A 47 -6.72 -6.61 2.34
CA ALA A 47 -6.71 -8.04 2.66
C ALA A 47 -5.30 -8.51 3.06
N LEU A 48 -5.17 -9.69 3.64
CA LEU A 48 -3.89 -10.30 3.97
C LEU A 48 -3.53 -11.40 2.96
N GLU A 49 -2.35 -11.31 2.34
CA GLU A 49 -1.77 -12.37 1.52
C GLU A 49 -0.72 -13.12 2.33
N ARG A 50 -0.89 -14.42 2.56
CA ARG A 50 0.14 -15.24 3.20
C ARG A 50 1.25 -15.53 2.19
N VAL A 51 2.44 -15.00 2.44
CA VAL A 51 3.60 -15.15 1.57
C VAL A 51 4.78 -15.66 2.37
N ARG A 52 5.44 -16.71 1.87
CA ARG A 52 6.73 -17.15 2.40
C ARG A 52 7.84 -16.32 1.79
N VAL A 53 8.61 -15.63 2.64
CA VAL A 53 9.64 -14.69 2.21
C VAL A 53 10.99 -14.99 2.87
N LYS A 54 12.06 -14.58 2.20
CA LYS A 54 13.42 -14.53 2.72
C LYS A 54 13.87 -13.09 2.88
N THR A 55 14.32 -12.69 4.06
CA THR A 55 14.85 -11.34 4.28
C THR A 55 16.18 -11.15 3.54
N LEU A 56 16.32 -10.01 2.89
CA LEU A 56 17.53 -9.64 2.15
C LEU A 56 18.38 -8.68 2.98
N ASP A 57 19.69 -8.84 2.85
CA ASP A 57 20.63 -7.80 3.25
C ASP A 57 20.44 -6.57 2.35
N ARG A 58 20.19 -5.41 2.98
CA ARG A 58 19.97 -4.13 2.30
C ARG A 58 21.25 -3.58 1.68
N GLU A 59 22.41 -3.99 2.18
CA GLU A 59 23.69 -3.67 1.57
C GLU A 59 24.08 -4.71 0.51
N GLY A 60 23.37 -5.83 0.44
CA GLY A 60 23.65 -6.92 -0.49
C GLY A 60 23.39 -6.59 -1.97
N LYS A 61 24.07 -7.33 -2.86
CA LYS A 61 23.94 -7.18 -4.32
C LYS A 61 22.49 -7.37 -4.81
N ALA A 62 21.76 -8.31 -4.22
CA ALA A 62 20.38 -8.62 -4.59
C ALA A 62 19.44 -7.43 -4.34
N TYR A 63 19.49 -6.83 -3.15
CA TYR A 63 18.67 -5.67 -2.81
C TYR A 63 18.99 -4.46 -3.71
N ARG A 64 20.28 -4.17 -3.92
CA ARG A 64 20.71 -3.08 -4.82
C ARG A 64 20.19 -3.28 -6.25
N ARG A 65 20.18 -4.52 -6.76
CA ARG A 65 19.61 -4.87 -8.08
C ARG A 65 18.11 -4.57 -8.13
N ILE A 66 17.36 -5.03 -7.13
CA ILE A 66 15.91 -4.78 -7.03
C ILE A 66 15.61 -3.27 -7.03
N VAL A 67 16.33 -2.49 -6.23
CA VAL A 67 16.16 -1.02 -6.15
C VAL A 67 16.48 -0.34 -7.47
N ARG A 68 17.57 -0.73 -8.14
CA ARG A 68 17.98 -0.18 -9.43
C ARG A 68 16.93 -0.46 -10.51
N GLU A 69 16.46 -1.70 -10.60
CA GLU A 69 15.42 -2.09 -11.55
C GLU A 69 14.10 -1.38 -11.27
N TYR A 70 13.68 -1.29 -10.01
CA TYR A 70 12.51 -0.51 -9.61
C TYR A 70 12.57 0.94 -10.09
N ASN A 71 13.71 1.62 -9.88
CA ASN A 71 13.86 3.02 -10.30
C ASN A 71 13.77 3.18 -11.83
N ARG A 72 14.16 2.15 -12.59
CA ARG A 72 14.01 2.11 -14.06
C ARG A 72 12.56 1.85 -14.48
N ILE A 73 11.87 0.92 -13.84
CA ILE A 73 10.51 0.51 -14.25
C ILE A 73 9.40 1.42 -13.72
N ARG A 74 9.62 2.12 -12.58
CA ARG A 74 8.58 2.92 -11.92
C ARG A 74 7.97 3.98 -12.83
N PRO A 75 8.75 4.79 -13.60
CA PRO A 75 8.16 5.77 -14.51
C PRO A 75 7.26 5.13 -15.57
N GLU A 76 7.66 3.96 -16.08
CA GLU A 76 6.92 3.21 -17.08
C GLU A 76 5.64 2.59 -16.51
N PHE A 77 5.72 2.03 -15.30
CA PHE A 77 4.56 1.52 -14.56
C PHE A 77 3.51 2.61 -14.33
N LEU A 78 3.91 3.78 -13.84
CA LEU A 78 2.99 4.91 -13.61
C LEU A 78 2.31 5.36 -14.91
N ALA A 79 3.06 5.44 -16.01
CA ALA A 79 2.51 5.79 -17.31
C ALA A 79 1.56 4.70 -17.84
N ALA A 80 1.86 3.42 -17.61
CA ALA A 80 0.98 2.31 -17.95
C ALA A 80 -0.34 2.35 -17.17
N LEU A 81 -0.31 2.68 -15.86
CA LEU A 81 -1.53 2.91 -15.07
C LEU A 81 -2.36 4.08 -15.61
N ALA A 82 -1.72 5.17 -16.05
CA ALA A 82 -2.43 6.32 -16.59
C ALA A 82 -3.01 6.08 -18.00
N LYS A 83 -2.48 5.08 -18.72
CA LYS A 83 -2.91 4.69 -20.07
C LYS A 83 -4.01 3.63 -20.07
N ASN A 84 -4.02 2.70 -19.11
CA ASN A 84 -5.07 1.68 -19.02
C ASN A 84 -6.41 2.35 -18.58
N PRO A 85 -7.54 2.14 -19.29
CA PRO A 85 -8.79 2.86 -19.03
C PRO A 85 -9.31 2.71 -17.58
N THR A 86 -9.33 1.47 -17.07
CA THR A 86 -9.79 1.18 -15.71
C THR A 86 -8.93 1.87 -14.66
N THR A 87 -7.61 1.72 -14.74
CA THR A 87 -6.71 2.33 -13.75
C THR A 87 -6.62 3.84 -13.91
N ARG A 88 -6.80 4.38 -15.12
CA ARG A 88 -6.90 5.82 -15.35
C ARG A 88 -8.13 6.40 -14.64
N ALA A 89 -9.30 5.78 -14.78
CA ALA A 89 -10.51 6.22 -14.10
C ALA A 89 -10.36 6.17 -12.57
N LEU A 90 -9.76 5.10 -12.03
CA LEU A 90 -9.42 5.02 -10.59
C LEU A 90 -8.41 6.09 -10.18
N ALA A 91 -7.41 6.37 -11.01
CA ALA A 91 -6.43 7.43 -10.76
C ALA A 91 -7.10 8.82 -10.72
N LEU A 92 -8.07 9.10 -11.59
CA LEU A 92 -8.83 10.36 -11.56
C LEU A 92 -9.53 10.55 -10.20
N LEU A 93 -10.16 9.50 -9.68
CA LEU A 93 -10.86 9.52 -8.38
C LEU A 93 -9.92 9.60 -7.17
N SER A 94 -8.73 9.01 -7.28
CA SER A 94 -7.76 8.93 -6.19
C SER A 94 -6.79 10.13 -6.15
N VAL A 95 -6.23 10.50 -7.30
CA VAL A 95 -5.14 11.49 -7.41
C VAL A 95 -5.50 12.73 -8.24
N GLY A 96 -6.66 12.75 -8.91
CA GLY A 96 -7.15 13.87 -9.71
C GLY A 96 -6.46 14.02 -11.07
N LYS A 97 -7.00 14.90 -11.93
CA LYS A 97 -6.51 15.17 -13.30
C LYS A 97 -4.99 15.44 -13.35
N GLU A 98 -4.52 16.36 -12.51
CA GLU A 98 -3.11 16.73 -12.48
C GLU A 98 -2.21 15.57 -12.01
N GLY A 99 -2.71 14.76 -11.08
CA GLY A 99 -2.02 13.54 -10.65
C GLY A 99 -1.88 12.55 -11.80
N VAL A 100 -2.93 12.38 -12.61
CA VAL A 100 -2.89 11.57 -13.84
C VAL A 100 -1.88 12.12 -14.85
N GLU A 101 -1.88 13.42 -15.12
CA GLU A 101 -0.88 14.07 -16.01
C GLU A 101 0.57 13.91 -15.51
N MET A 102 0.77 13.86 -14.19
CA MET A 102 2.08 13.54 -13.61
C MET A 102 2.46 12.08 -13.86
N MET A 103 1.52 11.15 -13.67
CA MET A 103 1.74 9.72 -13.92
C MET A 103 2.04 9.42 -15.39
N GLU A 104 1.37 10.10 -16.33
CA GLU A 104 1.68 10.03 -17.77
C GLU A 104 3.12 10.43 -18.09
N ARG A 105 3.74 11.29 -17.27
CA ARG A 105 5.15 11.69 -17.35
C ARG A 105 6.08 10.80 -16.51
N GLY A 106 5.56 9.69 -15.98
CA GLY A 106 6.28 8.77 -15.11
C GLY A 106 6.64 9.36 -13.74
N GLN A 107 5.92 10.40 -13.31
CA GLN A 107 6.12 11.08 -12.03
C GLN A 107 5.06 10.65 -11.04
N VAL A 108 5.46 10.53 -9.77
CA VAL A 108 4.52 10.22 -8.70
C VAL A 108 3.63 11.44 -8.44
N PRO A 109 2.30 11.29 -8.34
CA PRO A 109 1.40 12.42 -8.10
C PRO A 109 1.80 13.23 -6.88
N LYS A 110 1.92 14.55 -7.05
CA LYS A 110 1.99 15.47 -5.92
C LYS A 110 0.59 15.62 -5.35
N ARG A 111 0.50 15.69 -4.02
CA ARG A 111 -0.72 16.17 -3.40
C ARG A 111 -0.73 17.69 -3.54
N LYS A 112 -1.58 18.23 -4.41
CA LYS A 112 -2.04 19.61 -4.21
C LYS A 112 -2.96 19.60 -3.01
N TRP A 113 -2.63 20.41 -2.01
CA TRP A 113 -3.55 20.75 -0.91
C TRP A 113 -4.67 21.60 -1.53
N GLY A 114 -5.63 20.96 -2.16
CA GLY A 114 -6.93 21.57 -2.38
C GLY A 114 -7.58 21.79 -1.02
N GLU A 115 -8.25 22.93 -0.88
CA GLU A 115 -9.03 23.36 0.28
C GLU A 115 -9.80 22.19 0.90
N ALA A 116 -9.87 22.16 2.23
CA ALA A 116 -10.73 21.22 2.92
C ALA A 116 -11.79 21.96 3.73
N VAL A 117 -12.94 21.32 3.79
CA VAL A 117 -14.00 21.65 4.72
C VAL A 117 -13.55 21.16 6.10
N ASP A 118 -13.45 22.08 7.05
CA ASP A 118 -13.08 21.80 8.43
C ASP A 118 -14.27 21.19 9.20
N ARG A 119 -14.06 20.78 10.47
CA ARG A 119 -15.08 20.14 11.33
C ARG A 119 -16.31 21.02 11.56
N ASP A 120 -16.19 22.32 11.34
CA ASP A 120 -17.25 23.33 11.43
C ASP A 120 -17.92 23.64 10.08
N GLY A 121 -17.60 22.91 9.02
CA GLY A 121 -18.19 23.13 7.70
C GLY A 121 -17.57 24.27 6.89
N VAL A 122 -16.51 24.92 7.38
CA VAL A 122 -15.88 26.05 6.69
C VAL A 122 -14.77 25.57 5.75
N LEU A 123 -14.80 26.05 4.52
CA LEU A 123 -13.80 25.77 3.50
C LEU A 123 -12.54 26.58 3.80
N ARG A 124 -11.43 25.91 4.14
CA ARG A 124 -10.16 26.56 4.46
C ARG A 124 -9.02 25.91 3.69
N ASP A 125 -8.04 26.73 3.32
CA ASP A 125 -6.72 26.21 2.94
C ASP A 125 -6.17 25.41 4.13
N ARG A 126 -5.85 24.13 3.92
CA ARG A 126 -5.36 23.27 5.00
C ARG A 126 -4.01 23.73 5.55
N THR A 127 -3.27 24.62 4.88
CA THR A 127 -2.04 25.20 5.44
C THR A 127 -2.29 26.04 6.71
N THR A 128 -3.47 26.67 6.85
CA THR A 128 -3.83 27.44 8.06
C THR A 128 -4.41 26.57 9.17
N LEU A 129 -4.99 25.42 8.87
CA LEU A 129 -5.52 24.47 9.87
C LEU A 129 -4.46 23.65 10.60
N PHE A 130 -3.29 23.47 9.99
CA PHE A 130 -2.24 22.59 10.50
C PHE A 130 -0.97 23.33 10.92
N GLN A 131 -1.11 24.54 11.48
CA GLN A 131 -0.18 24.99 12.51
C GLN A 131 -0.33 24.12 13.76
N VAL A 132 -0.08 22.82 13.62
CA VAL A 132 0.36 22.00 14.75
C VAL A 132 1.66 22.67 15.16
N ARG A 133 1.60 23.44 16.25
CA ARG A 133 2.78 23.92 16.97
C ARG A 133 3.71 22.73 17.06
N ALA A 134 4.79 22.75 16.29
CA ALA A 134 5.91 21.85 16.51
C ALA A 134 6.35 22.14 17.95
N ILE A 135 5.97 21.27 18.88
CA ILE A 135 6.52 21.23 20.23
C ILE A 135 7.92 20.66 20.07
N LEU A 136 8.80 21.44 19.46
CA LEU A 136 10.22 21.36 19.71
C LEU A 136 10.49 22.40 20.81
N PRO A 137 11.19 22.03 21.90
CA PRO A 137 11.64 22.98 22.90
C PRO A 137 12.30 24.19 22.22
N ARG A 138 11.99 25.41 22.69
CA ARG A 138 12.48 26.67 22.09
C ARG A 138 14.01 26.70 21.93
N SER A 139 14.75 25.91 22.69
CA SER A 139 16.21 25.75 22.62
C SER A 139 16.74 25.08 21.35
N VAL A 140 15.88 24.44 20.53
CA VAL A 140 16.30 23.76 19.27
C VAL A 140 16.09 24.64 18.03
N ARG A 141 15.46 25.82 18.16
CA ARG A 141 15.31 26.77 17.05
C ARG A 141 16.59 27.59 16.84
N ARG A 142 17.69 26.92 16.47
CA ARG A 142 18.70 27.61 15.67
C ARG A 142 18.13 27.79 14.27
N VAL A 143 18.23 29.02 13.80
CA VAL A 143 17.75 29.52 12.50
C VAL A 143 18.40 28.71 11.38
N ALA A 144 17.81 27.58 11.03
CA ALA A 144 18.06 26.93 9.76
C ALA A 144 17.22 27.67 8.73
N ALA A 145 17.87 28.15 7.66
CA ALA A 145 17.23 28.70 6.46
C ALA A 145 15.96 27.91 6.13
N ALA A 146 14.89 28.62 5.74
CA ALA A 146 13.61 28.02 5.41
C ALA A 146 13.79 26.91 4.36
N LEU A 147 14.02 25.68 4.83
CA LEU A 147 14.04 24.49 3.99
C LEU A 147 12.64 24.42 3.42
N GLU A 148 12.52 24.62 2.09
CA GLU A 148 11.29 24.36 1.37
C GLU A 148 10.75 23.01 1.83
N LYS A 149 9.64 23.03 2.58
CA LYS A 149 9.05 21.78 3.08
C LYS A 149 8.71 20.94 1.86
N PRO A 150 9.28 19.72 1.73
CA PRO A 150 9.01 18.87 0.57
C PRO A 150 7.51 18.71 0.40
N ALA A 151 6.99 19.06 -0.78
CA ALA A 151 5.58 18.89 -1.08
C ALA A 151 5.19 17.42 -0.91
N ASP A 152 4.13 17.17 -0.15
CA ASP A 152 3.57 15.84 0.08
C ASP A 152 3.22 15.15 -1.25
N ARG A 153 3.57 13.86 -1.37
CA ARG A 153 3.43 13.10 -2.62
C ARG A 153 2.82 11.75 -2.34
N TRP A 154 2.15 11.18 -3.33
CA TRP A 154 1.91 9.75 -3.35
C TRP A 154 3.24 8.99 -3.44
N ASN A 155 3.23 7.69 -3.13
CA ASN A 155 4.35 6.79 -3.34
C ASN A 155 3.95 5.66 -4.27
N CYS A 156 4.92 5.04 -4.93
CA CYS A 156 4.75 3.72 -5.55
C CYS A 156 5.39 2.69 -4.60
N HIS A 157 4.57 2.04 -3.80
CA HIS A 157 4.98 1.15 -2.73
C HIS A 157 4.98 -0.31 -3.19
N HIS A 158 5.96 -1.07 -2.72
CA HIS A 158 6.04 -2.52 -2.85
C HIS A 158 5.23 -3.18 -1.75
N VAL A 159 4.16 -3.87 -2.10
CA VAL A 159 3.31 -4.54 -1.11
C VAL A 159 4.08 -5.61 -0.33
N VAL A 160 4.81 -6.49 -1.01
CA VAL A 160 5.91 -7.23 -0.40
C VAL A 160 7.16 -6.37 -0.51
N GLN A 161 7.62 -5.83 0.63
CA GLN A 161 8.74 -4.90 0.69
C GLN A 161 10.01 -5.43 0.02
N LYS A 162 10.80 -4.54 -0.59
CA LYS A 162 12.04 -4.87 -1.34
C LYS A 162 13.07 -5.67 -0.54
N SER A 163 13.07 -5.54 0.78
CA SER A 163 13.97 -6.27 1.69
C SER A 163 13.47 -7.66 2.06
N ALA A 164 12.37 -8.12 1.47
CA ALA A 164 11.82 -9.46 1.63
C ALA A 164 11.54 -10.06 0.25
N LEU A 165 12.27 -11.12 -0.11
CA LEU A 165 12.12 -11.80 -1.39
C LEU A 165 11.10 -12.94 -1.24
N PRO A 166 9.99 -12.94 -2.01
CA PRO A 166 9.10 -14.08 -2.09
C PRO A 166 9.84 -15.35 -2.54
N LEU A 167 9.58 -16.47 -1.86
CA LEU A 167 10.16 -17.78 -2.22
C LEU A 167 9.36 -18.51 -3.31
N ASP A 168 8.22 -17.96 -3.74
CA ASP A 168 7.44 -18.47 -4.89
C ASP A 168 8.06 -18.09 -6.25
N GLY A 169 9.20 -17.39 -6.25
CA GLY A 169 9.90 -16.96 -7.46
C GLY A 169 9.32 -15.70 -8.12
N GLY A 170 8.34 -15.05 -7.50
CA GLY A 170 7.77 -13.80 -8.00
C GLY A 170 8.81 -12.68 -8.11
N ASN A 171 8.82 -11.93 -9.22
CA ASN A 171 9.67 -10.75 -9.36
C ASN A 171 9.20 -9.66 -8.39
N PRO A 172 10.05 -9.16 -7.46
CA PRO A 172 9.68 -8.09 -6.54
C PRO A 172 9.21 -6.81 -7.23
N ASN A 173 9.65 -6.58 -8.46
CA ASN A 173 9.31 -5.42 -9.27
C ASN A 173 8.16 -5.68 -10.26
N ASP A 174 7.48 -6.81 -10.16
CA ASP A 174 6.28 -7.03 -10.95
C ASP A 174 5.18 -6.02 -10.58
N PRO A 175 4.42 -5.47 -11.55
CA PRO A 175 3.30 -4.57 -11.28
C PRO A 175 2.28 -5.12 -10.27
N SER A 176 2.09 -6.44 -10.17
CA SER A 176 1.23 -7.05 -9.13
C SER A 176 1.70 -6.77 -7.70
N ASN A 177 2.99 -6.57 -7.49
CA ASN A 177 3.56 -6.15 -6.21
C ASN A 177 3.54 -4.62 -6.02
N LEU A 178 3.09 -3.91 -7.05
CA LEU A 178 2.89 -2.47 -7.22
C LEU A 178 1.66 -1.91 -6.48
N VAL A 179 1.75 -0.80 -5.73
CA VAL A 179 0.58 0.03 -5.41
C VAL A 179 0.93 1.51 -5.35
N VAL A 180 0.07 2.38 -5.87
CA VAL A 180 0.20 3.83 -5.68
C VAL A 180 -0.53 4.23 -4.40
N ILE A 181 0.20 4.59 -3.35
CA ILE A 181 -0.35 4.78 -2.00
C ILE A 181 -0.09 6.18 -1.45
N SER A 182 -1.01 6.70 -0.65
CA SER A 182 -0.82 7.99 0.02
C SER A 182 0.33 7.89 1.04
N THR A 183 1.32 8.79 0.92
CA THR A 183 2.40 8.96 1.89
C THR A 183 2.56 10.45 2.19
N PHE A 184 2.94 10.80 3.41
CA PHE A 184 3.15 12.20 3.77
C PHE A 184 4.52 12.39 4.40
N THR A 185 5.24 13.41 3.92
CA THR A 185 6.57 13.82 4.40
C THR A 185 6.46 14.96 5.41
N SER A 186 5.34 15.68 5.42
CA SER A 186 5.08 16.86 6.26
C SER A 186 4.80 16.58 7.74
N GLY A 187 4.89 15.33 8.21
CA GLY A 187 4.44 14.95 9.56
C GLY A 187 2.93 14.70 9.68
N ASN A 188 2.16 14.84 8.59
CA ASN A 188 0.73 14.54 8.58
C ASN A 188 0.49 13.02 8.59
N ASN A 189 0.32 12.45 9.78
CA ASN A 189 0.06 11.01 9.95
C ASN A 189 -1.41 10.65 9.81
N ARG A 190 -2.30 11.65 9.69
CA ARG A 190 -3.74 11.44 9.65
C ARG A 190 -4.17 10.71 8.40
N GLU A 191 -3.53 10.90 7.26
CA GLU A 191 -3.95 10.27 5.99
C GLU A 191 -2.86 9.33 5.41
N ASN A 192 -1.81 9.03 6.19
CA ASN A 192 -0.59 8.35 5.75
C ASN A 192 -0.73 6.82 5.75
N ALA A 193 -1.56 6.31 4.83
CA ALA A 193 -1.81 4.88 4.70
C ALA A 193 -0.54 4.06 4.50
N HIS A 194 0.45 4.59 3.77
CA HIS A 194 1.74 3.94 3.55
C HIS A 194 2.45 3.62 4.86
N HIS A 195 2.71 4.64 5.69
CA HIS A 195 3.40 4.43 6.96
C HIS A 195 2.53 3.67 7.98
N PHE A 196 1.20 3.77 7.89
CA PHE A 196 0.29 2.94 8.68
C PHE A 196 0.49 1.44 8.40
N LEU A 197 0.41 0.99 7.15
CA LEU A 197 0.59 -0.43 6.81
C LEU A 197 2.00 -0.94 7.18
N HIS A 198 3.00 -0.08 7.02
CA HIS A 198 4.36 -0.36 7.46
C HIS A 198 4.44 -0.57 8.97
N ALA A 199 3.86 0.33 9.75
CA ALA A 199 3.94 0.33 11.21
C ALA A 199 3.09 -0.77 11.83
N ALA A 200 1.85 -0.91 11.37
CA ALA A 200 0.85 -1.75 12.01
C ALA A 200 0.88 -3.19 11.52
N ILE A 201 1.51 -3.53 10.40
CA ILE A 201 1.43 -4.89 9.83
C ILE A 201 2.77 -5.39 9.32
N LEU A 202 3.43 -4.67 8.41
CA LEU A 202 4.58 -5.20 7.67
C LEU A 202 5.86 -5.35 8.51
N HIS A 203 6.36 -4.25 9.08
CA HIS A 203 7.67 -4.27 9.74
C HIS A 203 7.72 -5.17 10.98
N PRO A 204 6.67 -5.23 11.83
CA PRO A 204 6.66 -6.14 12.98
C PRO A 204 6.84 -7.62 12.61
N GLN A 205 6.49 -8.02 11.38
CA GLN A 205 6.66 -9.39 10.89
C GLN A 205 8.00 -9.62 10.18
N LEU A 206 8.58 -8.57 9.60
CA LEU A 206 9.65 -8.70 8.61
C LEU A 206 10.97 -8.03 9.00
N HIS A 207 11.05 -7.40 10.17
CA HIS A 207 12.31 -6.91 10.74
C HIS A 207 13.10 -8.05 11.39
N LEU A 208 13.59 -8.97 10.55
CA LEU A 208 14.37 -10.15 10.93
C LEU A 208 15.81 -10.06 10.37
N PRO A 209 16.80 -10.77 10.96
CA PRO A 209 18.16 -10.83 10.44
C PRO A 209 18.18 -11.24 8.96
N PRO A 210 19.11 -10.72 8.13
CA PRO A 210 19.25 -11.14 6.73
C PRO A 210 19.37 -12.65 6.59
N GLY A 211 18.71 -13.21 5.56
CA GLY A 211 18.68 -14.65 5.31
C GLY A 211 17.57 -15.41 6.04
N SER A 212 16.91 -14.79 7.02
CA SER A 212 15.77 -15.39 7.73
C SER A 212 14.63 -15.70 6.78
N VAL A 213 14.02 -16.88 6.94
CA VAL A 213 12.83 -17.30 6.20
C VAL A 213 11.63 -17.27 7.13
N THR A 214 10.54 -16.64 6.70
CA THR A 214 9.29 -16.59 7.47
C THR A 214 8.08 -16.61 6.56
N ASP A 215 6.99 -17.19 7.07
CA ASP A 215 5.66 -16.92 6.53
C ASP A 215 5.17 -15.60 7.12
N ALA A 216 4.73 -14.69 6.26
CA ALA A 216 4.23 -13.38 6.65
C ALA A 216 2.86 -13.11 6.02
N TYR A 217 2.03 -12.36 6.73
CA TYR A 217 0.74 -11.88 6.26
C TYR A 217 0.91 -10.46 5.72
N ILE A 218 0.96 -10.34 4.40
CA ILE A 218 1.25 -9.09 3.71
C ILE A 218 -0.05 -8.31 3.47
N PRO A 219 -0.16 -7.05 3.90
CA PRO A 219 -1.34 -6.22 3.64
C PRO A 219 -1.41 -5.85 2.16
N ARG A 220 -2.41 -6.38 1.48
CA ARG A 220 -2.68 -6.22 0.05
C ARG A 220 -3.87 -5.28 -0.15
N PRO A 221 -3.64 -4.05 -0.63
CA PRO A 221 -4.72 -3.21 -1.12
C PRO A 221 -5.47 -3.87 -2.27
N LEU A 222 -6.78 -3.91 -2.18
CA LEU A 222 -7.67 -4.47 -3.20
C LEU A 222 -7.87 -3.51 -4.39
N PHE A 223 -7.07 -2.46 -4.49
CA PHE A 223 -7.08 -1.47 -5.56
C PHE A 223 -5.64 -1.11 -5.94
N PRO A 224 -5.38 -0.68 -7.19
CA PRO A 224 -4.04 -0.22 -7.60
C PRO A 224 -3.65 1.14 -6.99
N PHE A 225 -4.62 1.84 -6.39
CA PHE A 225 -4.45 3.08 -5.64
C PHE A 225 -5.00 2.91 -4.23
N TYR A 226 -4.29 3.41 -3.22
CA TYR A 226 -4.75 3.35 -1.84
C TYR A 226 -4.57 4.68 -1.09
N PRO A 227 -5.65 5.30 -0.58
CA PRO A 227 -7.06 4.98 -0.83
C PRO A 227 -7.46 5.10 -2.31
N PRO A 228 -8.44 4.32 -2.81
CA PRO A 228 -8.89 4.36 -4.20
C PRO A 228 -9.75 5.59 -4.54
N THR A 229 -10.26 6.29 -3.54
CA THR A 229 -11.03 7.54 -3.68
C THR A 229 -10.79 8.45 -2.48
N ARG A 230 -11.00 9.76 -2.68
CA ARG A 230 -11.00 10.75 -1.59
C ARG A 230 -12.40 11.18 -1.16
N LYS A 231 -13.41 10.86 -1.95
CA LYS A 231 -14.82 11.20 -1.73
C LYS A 231 -15.62 9.93 -1.52
N ALA A 232 -16.61 9.98 -0.62
CA ALA A 232 -17.56 8.89 -0.45
C ALA A 232 -18.58 8.84 -1.59
N PHE A 233 -18.93 7.62 -1.99
CA PHE A 233 -19.97 7.34 -2.96
C PHE A 233 -21.05 6.45 -2.33
N ALA A 234 -22.29 6.92 -2.32
CA ALA A 234 -23.45 6.18 -1.85
C ALA A 234 -23.96 5.19 -2.90
N SER A 235 -23.80 5.53 -4.18
CA SER A 235 -24.32 4.76 -5.32
C SER A 235 -23.35 4.70 -6.50
N VAL A 236 -23.63 3.80 -7.44
CA VAL A 236 -22.89 3.67 -8.69
C VAL A 236 -23.09 4.90 -9.59
N GLU A 237 -24.26 5.51 -9.53
CA GLU A 237 -24.63 6.71 -10.26
C GLU A 237 -23.75 7.89 -9.84
N GLU A 238 -23.50 8.06 -8.54
CA GLU A 238 -22.59 9.10 -8.03
C GLU A 238 -21.15 8.89 -8.52
N VAL A 239 -20.67 7.63 -8.57
CA VAL A 239 -19.35 7.32 -9.14
C VAL A 239 -19.28 7.75 -10.60
N ARG A 240 -20.31 7.45 -11.40
CA ARG A 240 -20.37 7.81 -12.83
C ARG A 240 -20.42 9.32 -13.03
N GLN A 241 -21.23 10.02 -12.25
CA GLN A 241 -21.33 11.48 -12.31
C GLN A 241 -20.00 12.14 -11.96
N GLU A 242 -19.35 11.68 -10.89
CA GLU A 242 -18.05 12.21 -10.48
C GLU A 242 -16.96 11.93 -11.51
N LEU A 243 -16.92 10.72 -12.10
CA LEU A 243 -16.00 10.41 -13.19
C LEU A 243 -16.23 11.30 -14.41
N LYS A 244 -17.48 11.49 -14.86
CA LYS A 244 -17.78 12.37 -15.99
C LYS A 244 -17.42 13.83 -15.72
N ARG A 245 -17.60 14.29 -14.48
CA ARG A 245 -17.16 15.63 -14.03
C ARG A 245 -15.63 15.77 -14.13
N LEU A 246 -14.90 14.72 -13.75
CA LEU A 246 -13.44 14.68 -13.82
C LEU A 246 -12.91 14.41 -15.22
N ASP A 247 -13.61 13.71 -16.10
CA ASP A 247 -13.24 13.51 -17.50
C ASP A 247 -14.49 12.97 -18.21
N PRO A 248 -15.11 13.72 -19.14
CA PRO A 248 -16.32 13.28 -19.83
C PRO A 248 -16.20 11.95 -20.57
N LYS A 249 -14.97 11.53 -20.88
CA LYS A 249 -14.66 10.27 -21.58
C LYS A 249 -14.24 9.15 -20.63
N ALA A 250 -14.07 9.43 -19.33
CA ALA A 250 -13.68 8.40 -18.37
C ALA A 250 -14.88 7.53 -18.02
N GLU A 251 -14.68 6.23 -18.16
CA GLU A 251 -15.61 5.20 -17.74
C GLU A 251 -14.88 4.15 -16.92
N LEU A 252 -15.59 3.54 -15.99
CA LEU A 252 -15.08 2.48 -15.13
C LEU A 252 -16.00 1.26 -15.28
N PRO A 253 -15.51 0.02 -15.36
CA PRO A 253 -16.38 -1.14 -15.48
C PRO A 253 -17.36 -1.27 -14.28
N PRO A 254 -18.57 -1.83 -14.46
CA PRO A 254 -19.57 -1.91 -13.39
C PRO A 254 -19.08 -2.62 -12.12
N SER A 255 -18.23 -3.63 -12.25
CA SER A 255 -17.59 -4.33 -11.12
C SER A 255 -16.79 -3.36 -10.24
N TRP A 256 -15.96 -2.54 -10.85
CA TRP A 256 -15.14 -1.53 -10.17
C TRP A 256 -15.96 -0.38 -9.59
N GLN A 257 -17.06 0.03 -10.25
CA GLN A 257 -18.00 1.01 -9.70
C GLN A 257 -18.61 0.51 -8.38
N ARG A 258 -19.12 -0.73 -8.35
CA ARG A 258 -19.69 -1.33 -7.13
C ARG A 258 -18.66 -1.47 -6.00
N ARG A 259 -17.42 -1.79 -6.34
CA ARG A 259 -16.31 -1.88 -5.36
C ARG A 259 -15.96 -0.54 -4.73
N LEU A 260 -16.03 0.57 -5.47
CA LEU A 260 -15.82 1.91 -4.91
C LEU A 260 -16.92 2.29 -3.91
N VAL A 261 -18.18 1.91 -4.19
CA VAL A 261 -19.30 2.08 -3.26
C VAL A 261 -19.07 1.22 -2.02
N ALA A 262 -18.69 -0.05 -2.20
CA ALA A 262 -18.36 -0.95 -1.09
C ALA A 262 -17.21 -0.40 -0.22
N PHE A 263 -16.16 0.14 -0.85
CA PHE A 263 -15.06 0.79 -0.14
C PHE A 263 -15.54 2.02 0.63
N SER A 264 -16.41 2.85 0.05
CA SER A 264 -16.96 4.03 0.73
C SER A 264 -17.77 3.64 1.98
N ARG A 265 -18.51 2.54 1.90
CA ARG A 265 -19.25 1.98 3.04
C ARG A 265 -18.31 1.42 4.11
N ALA A 266 -17.34 0.59 3.71
CA ALA A 266 -16.38 -0.02 4.63
C ALA A 266 -15.50 1.02 5.34
N ALA A 267 -15.09 2.08 4.64
CA ALA A 267 -14.27 3.14 5.22
C ALA A 267 -15.01 3.95 6.30
N GLY A 268 -16.35 4.01 6.25
CA GLY A 268 -17.21 4.81 7.14
C GLY A 268 -17.07 6.34 6.97
N LYS A 269 -15.85 6.83 6.70
CA LYS A 269 -15.52 8.24 6.54
C LYS A 269 -14.45 8.43 5.45
N LEU A 270 -14.63 9.44 4.60
CA LEU A 270 -13.65 9.84 3.59
C LEU A 270 -13.35 11.36 3.64
N PRO A 271 -12.09 11.80 3.40
CA PRO A 271 -10.92 10.99 3.03
C PRO A 271 -10.50 10.02 4.15
N TYR A 272 -9.91 8.87 3.78
CA TYR A 272 -9.49 7.85 4.77
C TYR A 272 -8.51 8.46 5.75
N GLU A 273 -8.71 8.14 7.03
CA GLU A 273 -7.86 8.60 8.10
C GLU A 273 -7.29 7.41 8.88
N VAL A 274 -5.98 7.45 9.15
CA VAL A 274 -5.31 6.54 10.05
C VAL A 274 -5.96 6.66 11.45
N PRO A 275 -6.31 5.52 12.09
CA PRO A 275 -6.89 5.50 13.43
C PRO A 275 -6.02 6.28 14.42
N GLU A 276 -6.65 7.04 15.32
CA GLU A 276 -5.96 7.96 16.21
C GLU A 276 -4.89 7.26 17.06
N GLU A 277 -5.28 6.15 17.68
CA GLU A 277 -4.42 5.22 18.42
C GLU A 277 -3.19 4.71 17.62
N CYS A 278 -3.24 4.68 16.30
CA CYS A 278 -2.13 4.23 15.45
C CYS A 278 -1.18 5.37 15.04
N ARG A 279 -1.58 6.65 15.20
CA ARG A 279 -0.83 7.80 14.64
C ARG A 279 0.55 8.01 15.27
N SER A 280 0.72 7.59 16.53
CA SER A 280 2.02 7.68 17.23
C SER A 280 3.05 6.74 16.60
N ALA A 281 2.72 5.45 16.47
CA ALA A 281 3.61 4.48 15.83
C ALA A 281 3.93 4.87 14.38
N VAL A 282 2.95 5.40 13.64
CA VAL A 282 3.17 5.96 12.29
C VAL A 282 4.19 7.09 12.31
N ARG A 283 4.20 7.93 13.35
CA ARG A 283 5.20 8.99 13.53
C ARG A 283 6.57 8.43 13.78
N THR A 284 6.70 7.43 14.65
CA THR A 284 7.96 6.75 14.94
C THR A 284 8.57 6.20 13.64
N TYR A 285 7.77 5.51 12.82
CA TYR A 285 8.22 5.00 11.52
C TYR A 285 8.58 6.10 10.52
N GLN A 286 7.80 7.17 10.46
CA GLN A 286 8.10 8.30 9.61
C GLN A 286 9.46 8.90 10.00
N ASN A 287 9.71 9.12 11.29
CA ASN A 287 10.92 9.73 11.83
C ASN A 287 12.21 8.97 11.46
N ILE A 288 12.15 7.65 11.25
CA ILE A 288 13.31 6.86 10.78
C ILE A 288 13.94 7.49 9.54
N TYR A 289 13.13 7.96 8.59
CA TYR A 289 13.62 8.44 7.29
C TYR A 289 13.90 9.93 7.24
N TYR A 290 13.38 10.72 8.19
CA TYR A 290 13.46 12.19 8.12
C TYR A 290 14.35 12.82 9.20
N GLN A 291 14.70 12.09 10.27
CA GLN A 291 15.61 12.60 11.30
C GLN A 291 17.06 12.51 10.81
N PRO A 292 17.83 13.63 10.82
CA PRO A 292 19.23 13.65 10.37
C PRO A 292 20.14 12.65 11.10
N GLU A 293 19.85 12.35 12.36
CA GLU A 293 20.57 11.41 13.21
C GLU A 293 20.52 9.99 12.62
N ASN A 294 19.36 9.59 12.11
CA ASN A 294 19.13 8.28 11.49
C ASN A 294 19.84 8.11 10.12
N ARG A 295 20.66 9.06 9.68
CA ARG A 295 21.58 8.86 8.55
C ARG A 295 22.74 7.93 8.90
N ARG A 296 23.03 7.71 10.18
CA ARG A 296 24.02 6.73 10.64
C ARG A 296 23.40 5.33 10.68
N PRO A 297 24.01 4.29 10.10
CA PRO A 297 23.44 2.94 10.02
C PRO A 297 23.00 2.36 11.38
N GLU A 298 23.82 2.53 12.42
CA GLU A 298 23.50 2.03 13.76
C GLU A 298 22.29 2.72 14.39
N GLN A 299 22.14 4.04 14.18
CA GLN A 299 21.02 4.81 14.69
C GLN A 299 19.74 4.47 13.92
N GLU A 300 19.84 4.31 12.60
CA GLU A 300 18.73 3.81 11.77
C GLU A 300 18.26 2.43 12.24
N GLN A 301 19.19 1.52 12.54
CA GLN A 301 18.88 0.17 12.98
C GLN A 301 18.21 0.16 14.37
N ARG A 302 18.68 0.99 15.31
CA ARG A 302 18.03 1.18 16.62
C ARG A 302 16.61 1.73 16.47
N ALA A 303 16.44 2.82 15.72
CA ALA A 303 15.13 3.44 15.48
C ALA A 303 14.14 2.47 14.80
N ARG A 304 14.61 1.60 13.89
CA ARG A 304 13.79 0.55 13.27
C ARG A 304 13.36 -0.53 14.25
N THR A 305 14.24 -0.88 15.19
CA THR A 305 13.96 -1.89 16.21
C THR A 305 12.94 -1.36 17.22
N GLU A 306 13.09 -0.11 17.68
CA GLU A 306 12.11 0.59 18.51
C GLU A 306 10.75 0.69 17.81
N ALA A 307 10.75 1.13 16.55
CA ALA A 307 9.51 1.22 15.77
C ALA A 307 8.84 -0.14 15.57
N ALA A 308 9.61 -1.22 15.35
CA ALA A 308 9.07 -2.57 15.23
C ALA A 308 8.44 -3.06 16.53
N ALA A 309 9.04 -2.74 17.68
CA ALA A 309 8.49 -3.06 19.00
C ALA A 309 7.20 -2.26 19.28
N GLU A 310 7.18 -0.96 19.01
CA GLU A 310 5.95 -0.15 19.12
C GLU A 310 4.85 -0.66 18.17
N GLY A 311 5.23 -0.98 16.93
CA GLY A 311 4.34 -1.51 15.90
C GLY A 311 3.81 -2.91 16.22
N ALA A 312 4.52 -3.70 17.02
CA ALA A 312 4.13 -5.06 17.38
C ALA A 312 2.81 -5.11 18.16
N VAL A 313 2.55 -4.11 19.01
CA VAL A 313 1.26 -3.97 19.71
C VAL A 313 0.13 -3.77 18.71
N LEU A 314 0.34 -2.90 17.72
CA LEU A 314 -0.63 -2.64 16.66
C LEU A 314 -0.81 -3.86 15.74
N ALA A 315 0.26 -4.59 15.42
CA ALA A 315 0.21 -5.77 14.58
C ALA A 315 -0.69 -6.87 15.15
N ARG A 316 -0.70 -7.03 16.48
CA ARG A 316 -1.64 -7.94 17.16
C ARG A 316 -3.10 -7.53 17.01
N TRP A 317 -3.40 -6.27 16.66
CA TRP A 317 -4.79 -5.87 16.41
C TRP A 317 -5.30 -6.34 15.06
N PHE A 318 -4.42 -6.60 14.09
CA PHE A 318 -4.81 -6.92 12.70
C PHE A 318 -4.44 -8.34 12.27
N LEU A 319 -3.40 -8.92 12.85
CA LEU A 319 -2.85 -10.20 12.40
C LEU A 319 -3.57 -11.40 13.01
N PRO A 320 -3.80 -12.48 12.24
CA PRO A 320 -4.48 -13.67 12.74
C PRO A 320 -3.57 -14.51 13.65
N ALA A 321 -4.17 -15.48 14.35
CA ALA A 321 -3.44 -16.53 15.07
C ALA A 321 -2.37 -17.20 14.17
N GLY A 322 -1.23 -17.55 14.76
CA GLY A 322 -0.09 -18.12 14.05
C GLY A 322 0.75 -17.14 13.23
N ALA A 323 0.32 -15.88 13.04
CA ALA A 323 1.18 -14.85 12.46
C ALA A 323 2.41 -14.60 13.34
N ARG A 324 3.55 -14.21 12.75
CA ARG A 324 4.77 -13.96 13.51
C ARG A 324 4.97 -12.47 13.73
N VAL A 325 5.01 -12.04 14.98
CA VAL A 325 5.29 -10.67 15.40
C VAL A 325 6.55 -10.69 16.24
N GLU A 326 7.55 -9.89 15.86
CA GLU A 326 8.87 -9.86 16.52
C GLU A 326 9.51 -11.26 16.60
N GLY A 327 9.34 -12.06 15.54
CA GLY A 327 9.86 -13.43 15.45
C GLY A 327 9.08 -14.50 16.24
N LYS A 328 8.11 -14.10 17.07
CA LYS A 328 7.27 -15.02 17.86
C LYS A 328 5.91 -15.23 17.20
N ALA A 329 5.46 -16.47 17.12
CA ALA A 329 4.11 -16.78 16.63
C ALA A 329 3.06 -16.32 17.62
N LEU A 330 1.98 -15.72 17.13
CA LEU A 330 0.80 -15.41 17.93
C LEU A 330 0.11 -16.71 18.35
N PRO A 331 -0.40 -16.79 19.60
CA PRO A 331 -1.10 -17.97 20.12
C PRO A 331 -2.25 -18.47 19.22
N PHE A 332 -2.61 -19.75 19.34
CA PHE A 332 -3.70 -20.35 18.56
C PHE A 332 -5.08 -19.77 18.90
N ASP A 333 -5.26 -19.31 20.14
CA ASP A 333 -6.46 -18.65 20.66
C ASP A 333 -6.44 -17.12 20.43
N HIS A 334 -5.41 -16.59 19.75
CA HIS A 334 -5.32 -15.16 19.45
C HIS A 334 -6.44 -14.73 18.49
N ALA A 335 -7.25 -13.77 18.94
CA ALA A 335 -8.25 -13.09 18.12
C ALA A 335 -7.83 -11.65 17.83
N PRO A 336 -7.64 -11.25 16.55
CA PRO A 336 -7.37 -9.85 16.22
C PRO A 336 -8.59 -8.98 16.51
N ARG A 337 -8.35 -7.76 17.00
CA ARG A 337 -9.37 -6.73 17.24
C ARG A 337 -10.06 -6.33 15.92
N PHE A 338 -9.28 -6.20 14.85
CA PHE A 338 -9.72 -5.81 13.51
C PHE A 338 -9.40 -6.94 12.54
N ARG A 339 -10.41 -7.77 12.25
CA ARG A 339 -10.25 -8.92 11.34
C ARG A 339 -10.08 -8.44 9.91
N LEU A 340 -8.98 -8.84 9.27
CA LEU A 340 -8.76 -8.62 7.85
C LEU A 340 -9.02 -9.92 7.06
N PRO A 341 -9.67 -9.85 5.89
CA PRO A 341 -9.88 -11.03 5.06
C PRO A 341 -8.54 -11.58 4.57
N ILE A 342 -8.39 -12.90 4.61
CA ILE A 342 -7.18 -13.58 4.15
C ILE A 342 -7.41 -14.07 2.71
N LEU A 343 -6.53 -13.68 1.79
CA LEU A 343 -6.60 -14.13 0.40
C LEU A 343 -6.19 -15.61 0.30
N PRO A 344 -6.83 -16.39 -0.59
CA PRO A 344 -6.42 -17.76 -0.83
C PRO A 344 -4.99 -17.81 -1.37
N ALA A 345 -4.26 -18.88 -1.02
CA ALA A 345 -2.95 -19.14 -1.60
C ALA A 345 -3.05 -19.22 -3.13
N ARG A 346 -2.02 -18.70 -3.83
CA ARG A 346 -1.92 -18.74 -5.30
C ARG A 346 -2.05 -20.19 -5.77
N GLY A 347 -3.23 -20.55 -6.28
CA GLY A 347 -3.60 -21.93 -6.63
C GLY A 347 -5.08 -22.26 -6.39
N ASN A 348 -5.72 -21.61 -5.39
CA ASN A 348 -7.11 -21.87 -5.01
C ASN A 348 -8.11 -20.79 -5.47
N VAL A 349 -7.72 -19.92 -6.41
CA VAL A 349 -8.70 -19.06 -7.08
C VAL A 349 -9.45 -19.97 -8.04
N LEU A 350 -10.58 -20.52 -7.57
CA LEU A 350 -11.50 -21.35 -8.36
C LEU A 350 -11.62 -20.75 -9.76
N GLY A 351 -11.17 -21.53 -10.74
CA GLY A 351 -11.38 -21.21 -12.15
C GLY A 351 -12.87 -21.06 -12.43
N LYS A 352 -13.19 -20.39 -13.53
CA LYS A 352 -14.56 -20.31 -14.07
C LYS A 352 -15.27 -21.68 -13.96
N PRO A 353 -16.58 -21.73 -13.65
CA PRO A 353 -17.32 -22.98 -13.72
C PRO A 353 -17.20 -23.49 -15.16
N GLY A 354 -16.47 -24.60 -15.36
CA GLY A 354 -16.24 -25.20 -16.68
C GLY A 354 -14.83 -25.72 -16.96
N SER A 355 -13.81 -25.44 -16.12
CA SER A 355 -12.51 -26.11 -16.26
C SER A 355 -12.38 -27.24 -15.24
N THR A 356 -12.52 -28.48 -15.71
CA THR A 356 -12.22 -29.70 -14.96
C THR A 356 -10.82 -29.60 -14.35
N PRO A 357 -10.62 -29.87 -13.05
CA PRO A 357 -9.28 -29.89 -12.49
C PRO A 357 -8.54 -31.10 -13.07
N ALA A 358 -7.43 -30.83 -13.78
CA ALA A 358 -6.47 -31.88 -14.11
C ALA A 358 -5.89 -32.39 -12.79
N SER A 359 -6.31 -33.59 -12.39
CA SER A 359 -5.73 -34.33 -11.29
C SER A 359 -4.24 -34.57 -11.57
N THR A 360 -3.38 -33.77 -10.95
CA THR A 360 -1.97 -34.15 -10.78
C THR A 360 -1.79 -34.50 -9.31
N GLY A 361 -2.07 -35.77 -9.01
CA GLY A 361 -1.66 -36.37 -7.75
C GLY A 361 -0.15 -36.25 -7.62
N ARG A 362 0.29 -35.54 -6.58
CA ARG A 362 1.61 -35.78 -5.99
C ARG A 362 1.36 -36.45 -4.65
N SER A 363 1.51 -37.77 -4.63
CA SER A 363 1.63 -38.53 -3.39
C SER A 363 2.86 -38.02 -2.65
N TYR A 364 2.67 -37.52 -1.43
CA TYR A 364 3.75 -37.40 -0.47
C TYR A 364 4.05 -38.81 0.05
N GLN A 365 5.21 -39.36 -0.32
CA GLN A 365 5.76 -40.52 0.38
C GLN A 365 6.25 -40.06 1.75
N ASN A 366 5.69 -40.66 2.81
CA ASN A 366 6.25 -40.56 4.16
C ASN A 366 7.60 -41.29 4.21
N PRO A 367 8.60 -40.81 4.99
CA PRO A 367 9.91 -41.46 5.09
C PRO A 367 9.89 -42.79 5.85
N ASP A 368 8.82 -43.11 6.57
CA ASP A 368 8.75 -44.34 7.36
C ASP A 368 7.80 -45.34 6.70
N GLY A 369 8.39 -46.22 5.89
CA GLY A 369 7.73 -47.31 5.20
C GLY A 369 7.20 -48.40 6.16
N ARG A 370 6.03 -48.16 6.76
CA ARG A 370 5.20 -49.23 7.34
C ARG A 370 3.74 -49.03 6.95
N SER A 371 3.30 -49.87 6.02
CA SER A 371 1.90 -50.12 5.74
C SER A 371 1.31 -51.00 6.84
N LEU A 372 0.18 -50.59 7.41
CA LEU A 372 -0.72 -51.50 8.11
C LEU A 372 -2.08 -51.38 7.43
N GLN A 373 -2.48 -52.47 6.77
CA GLN A 373 -3.84 -52.68 6.28
C GLN A 373 -4.64 -53.39 7.38
N ARG A 374 -5.66 -52.73 7.92
CA ARG A 374 -7.09 -53.03 7.70
C ARG A 374 -7.94 -51.96 8.37
#